data_AF-Q4R0S7-F1
#
_entry.id   AF-Q4R0S7-F1
#
_cell.length_a   1.000
_cell.length_b   1.000
_cell.length_c   1.000
_cell.angle_alpha   90.00
_cell.angle_beta   90.00
_cell.angle_gamma   90.00
#
_symmetry.space_group_name_H-M   'P 1'
#
loop_
_entity.id
_entity.type
_entity.pdbx_description
1 polymer ?
#
loop_
_entity_poly.entity_id
_entity_poly.type
_entity_poly.pdbx_seq_one_letter_code
_entity_poly.pdbx_strand_id
1 'polypeptide(L)'
;EGSISLTGKARLESSVKDITDEIDKAIKEAIADGVKLNELEENKTGAKKGGPQIRDAKIRVINLSVKFLKEIEEEANILKDNVGMNKVDKDQLLKDMYDLMLNAAGSLQKLGLQEMIKTVTQAAEKTPPTTVEGILMIANTIEDKLKKIKGKQETNKK
;
A
#
# COMPACT_ATOMS: atom_id res chain seq x y z
N GLU A 1 -2.51 30.45 8.09
CA GLU A 1 -1.92 29.39 8.92
C GLU A 1 -2.23 28.05 8.26
N GLY A 2 -1.21 27.39 7.72
CA GLY A 2 -1.37 26.18 6.92
C GLY A 2 -1.24 24.92 7.78
N SER A 3 -2.37 24.35 8.18
CA SER A 3 -2.50 23.13 8.98
C SER A 3 -2.17 21.86 8.18
N ILE A 4 -0.96 21.76 7.62
CA ILE A 4 -0.59 20.63 6.74
C ILE A 4 0.06 19.45 7.51
N SER A 5 0.57 19.62 8.73
CA SER A 5 1.31 18.53 9.39
C SER A 5 0.49 17.48 10.16
N LEU A 6 -0.76 17.75 10.54
CA LEU A 6 -1.57 16.82 11.36
C LEU A 6 -2.73 16.18 10.59
N THR A 7 -3.39 16.94 9.72
CA THR A 7 -4.56 16.47 8.97
C THR A 7 -4.18 15.48 7.88
N GLY A 8 -3.10 15.76 7.13
CA GLY A 8 -2.59 14.86 6.08
C GLY A 8 -2.10 13.54 6.65
N LYS A 9 -1.31 13.59 7.72
CA LYS A 9 -0.85 12.39 8.44
C LYS A 9 -2.01 11.54 8.96
N ALA A 10 -2.99 12.14 9.64
CA ALA A 10 -4.16 11.42 10.15
C ALA A 10 -4.98 10.76 9.02
N ARG A 11 -5.08 11.44 7.87
CA ARG A 11 -5.73 10.88 6.67
C ARG A 11 -4.97 9.67 6.13
N LEU A 12 -3.65 9.75 6.00
CA LEU A 12 -2.81 8.64 5.54
C LEU A 12 -2.85 7.44 6.52
N GLU A 13 -2.78 7.70 7.82
CA GLU A 13 -2.93 6.67 8.85
C GLU A 13 -4.31 6.00 8.79
N SER A 14 -5.38 6.79 8.59
CA SER A 14 -6.72 6.26 8.37
C SER A 14 -6.79 5.38 7.13
N SER A 15 -6.17 5.78 6.01
CA SER A 15 -6.14 4.98 4.79
C SER A 15 -5.39 3.66 4.97
N VAL A 16 -4.28 3.63 5.71
CA VAL A 16 -3.59 2.38 6.07
C VAL A 16 -4.46 1.50 6.96
N LYS A 17 -5.23 2.09 7.88
CA LYS A 17 -6.19 1.37 8.70
C LYS A 17 -7.30 0.76 7.87
N ASP A 18 -7.91 1.51 6.94
CA ASP A 18 -8.94 1.00 6.03
C ASP A 18 -8.43 -0.18 5.17
N ILE A 19 -7.19 -0.08 4.68
CA ILE A 19 -6.54 -1.18 3.94
C ILE A 19 -6.39 -2.41 4.84
N THR A 20 -5.91 -2.22 6.07
CA THR A 20 -5.66 -3.32 7.01
C THR A 20 -6.96 -3.96 7.47
N ASP A 21 -7.99 -3.17 7.77
CA ASP A 21 -9.32 -3.66 8.18
C ASP A 21 -9.99 -4.48 7.07
N GLU A 22 -9.92 -4.04 5.80
CA GLU A 22 -10.46 -4.82 4.67
C GLU A 22 -9.64 -6.12 4.44
N ILE A 23 -8.31 -6.08 4.67
CA ILE A 23 -7.46 -7.29 4.62
C ILE A 23 -7.84 -8.27 5.72
N ASP A 24 -7.96 -7.81 6.97
CA ASP A 24 -8.34 -8.63 8.12
C ASP A 24 -9.73 -9.26 7.91
N LYS A 25 -10.66 -8.48 7.36
CA LYS A 25 -11.99 -8.97 7.01
C LYS A 25 -11.91 -10.07 5.94
N ALA A 26 -11.17 -9.84 4.86
CA ALA A 26 -11.01 -10.81 3.79
C ALA A 26 -10.35 -12.11 4.28
N ILE A 27 -9.34 -11.99 5.16
CA ILE A 27 -8.67 -13.11 5.79
C ILE A 27 -9.65 -13.92 6.65
N LYS A 28 -10.45 -13.25 7.49
CA LYS A 28 -11.46 -13.91 8.34
C LYS A 28 -12.51 -14.65 7.51
N GLU A 29 -12.98 -14.04 6.42
CA GLU A 29 -13.91 -14.67 5.48
C GLU A 29 -13.27 -15.92 4.85
N ALA A 30 -12.01 -15.85 4.40
CA ALA A 30 -11.28 -17.01 3.88
C ALA A 30 -11.18 -18.16 4.89
N ILE A 31 -10.83 -17.83 6.14
CA ILE A 31 -10.68 -18.82 7.21
C ILE A 31 -12.03 -19.47 7.51
N ALA A 32 -13.12 -18.69 7.51
CA ALA A 32 -14.48 -19.20 7.68
C ALA A 32 -14.88 -20.17 6.55
N ASP A 33 -14.43 -19.90 5.33
CA ASP A 33 -14.58 -20.77 4.15
C ASP A 33 -13.56 -21.94 4.10
N GLY A 34 -12.76 -22.13 5.17
CA GLY A 34 -11.85 -23.26 5.33
C GLY A 34 -10.46 -23.10 4.67
N VAL A 35 -10.12 -21.89 4.23
CA VAL A 35 -8.80 -21.57 3.64
C VAL A 35 -7.78 -21.32 4.75
N LYS A 36 -6.62 -21.98 4.70
CA LYS A 36 -5.54 -21.71 5.67
C LYS A 36 -4.79 -20.44 5.28
N LEU A 37 -4.40 -19.64 6.26
CA LEU A 37 -3.58 -18.43 6.08
C LEU A 37 -2.32 -18.66 5.24
N ASN A 38 -1.61 -19.75 5.50
CA ASN A 38 -0.42 -20.12 4.73
C ASN A 38 -0.73 -20.31 3.24
N GLU A 39 -1.94 -20.75 2.88
CA GLU A 39 -2.35 -20.90 1.49
C GLU A 39 -2.65 -19.57 0.80
N LEU A 40 -2.87 -18.48 1.57
CA LEU A 40 -2.96 -17.11 1.07
C LEU A 40 -1.57 -16.52 0.83
N GLU A 41 -0.63 -16.77 1.76
CA GLU A 41 0.75 -16.25 1.70
C GLU A 41 1.66 -17.04 0.74
N GLU A 42 1.44 -18.35 0.58
CA GLU A 42 2.29 -19.21 -0.23
C GLU A 42 2.14 -18.97 -1.74
N ASN A 43 3.27 -19.18 -2.43
CA ASN A 43 3.60 -18.89 -3.83
C ASN A 43 2.78 -19.62 -4.91
N LYS A 44 1.54 -19.98 -4.61
CA LYS A 44 0.62 -20.63 -5.53
C LYS A 44 -0.31 -19.58 -6.11
N THR A 45 0.26 -18.71 -6.94
CA THR A 45 -0.49 -17.90 -7.91
C THR A 45 -1.20 -18.84 -8.88
N GLY A 46 -2.34 -19.36 -8.45
CA GLY A 46 -3.28 -20.12 -9.26
C GLY A 46 -4.68 -19.80 -8.73
N ALA A 47 -5.61 -19.53 -9.63
CA ALA A 47 -7.00 -19.15 -9.37
C ALA A 47 -7.82 -20.17 -8.53
N LYS A 48 -7.17 -21.18 -7.93
CA LYS A 48 -7.78 -22.35 -7.30
C LYS A 48 -7.74 -22.34 -5.77
N LYS A 49 -7.00 -21.45 -5.11
CA LYS A 49 -6.95 -21.41 -3.63
C LYS A 49 -7.33 -20.03 -3.10
N GLY A 50 -8.36 -20.00 -2.25
CA GLY A 50 -9.01 -18.80 -1.73
C GLY A 50 -10.40 -18.51 -2.32
N GLY A 51 -10.76 -19.14 -3.44
CA GLY A 51 -12.06 -18.92 -4.08
C GLY A 51 -12.24 -17.51 -4.68
N PRO A 52 -13.41 -17.24 -5.29
CA PRO A 52 -13.72 -15.92 -5.87
C PRO A 52 -13.76 -14.79 -4.83
N GLN A 53 -14.12 -15.07 -3.57
CA GLN A 53 -14.17 -14.06 -2.49
C GLN A 53 -12.80 -13.44 -2.20
N ILE A 54 -11.74 -14.25 -2.01
CA ILE A 54 -10.39 -13.74 -1.74
C ILE A 54 -9.87 -12.93 -2.92
N ARG A 55 -10.23 -13.31 -4.12
CA ARG A 55 -9.85 -12.60 -5.33
C ARG A 55 -10.53 -11.23 -5.42
N ASP A 56 -11.83 -11.17 -5.17
CA ASP A 56 -12.56 -9.90 -5.14
C ASP A 56 -12.04 -9.00 -4.00
N ALA A 57 -11.71 -9.58 -2.84
CA ALA A 57 -11.05 -8.87 -1.76
C ALA A 57 -9.67 -8.31 -2.16
N LYS A 58 -8.83 -9.10 -2.85
CA LYS A 58 -7.55 -8.61 -3.40
C LYS A 58 -7.78 -7.40 -4.32
N ILE A 59 -8.79 -7.44 -5.18
CA ILE A 59 -9.11 -6.31 -6.07
C ILE A 59 -9.54 -5.07 -5.26
N ARG A 60 -10.41 -5.23 -4.25
CA ARG A 60 -10.84 -4.13 -3.38
C ARG A 60 -9.67 -3.50 -2.64
N VAL A 61 -8.85 -4.33 -2.02
CA VAL A 61 -7.66 -3.90 -1.28
C VAL A 61 -6.65 -3.21 -2.20
N ILE A 62 -6.47 -3.68 -3.44
CA ILE A 62 -5.66 -2.99 -4.44
C ILE A 62 -6.24 -1.60 -4.73
N ASN A 63 -7.55 -1.45 -4.92
CA ASN A 63 -8.16 -0.14 -5.17
C ASN A 63 -7.96 0.83 -3.99
N LEU A 64 -8.13 0.35 -2.75
CA LEU A 64 -7.84 1.14 -1.54
C LEU A 64 -6.37 1.54 -1.47
N SER A 65 -5.46 0.62 -1.81
CA SER A 65 -4.02 0.87 -1.82
C SER A 65 -3.62 1.90 -2.88
N VAL A 66 -4.20 1.85 -4.08
CA VAL A 66 -3.99 2.86 -5.12
C VAL A 66 -4.49 4.23 -4.66
N LYS A 67 -5.64 4.28 -3.97
CA LYS A 67 -6.14 5.54 -3.39
C LYS A 67 -5.17 6.09 -2.35
N PHE A 68 -4.69 5.25 -1.43
CA PHE A 68 -3.68 5.62 -0.44
C PHE A 68 -2.40 6.15 -1.07
N LEU A 69 -1.89 5.51 -2.12
CA LEU A 69 -0.68 5.97 -2.82
C LEU A 69 -0.88 7.35 -3.47
N LYS A 70 -2.07 7.62 -4.04
CA LYS A 70 -2.40 8.96 -4.54
C LYS A 70 -2.46 10.01 -3.44
N GLU A 71 -2.94 9.64 -2.26
CA GLU A 71 -2.92 10.54 -1.10
C GLU A 71 -1.49 10.82 -0.64
N ILE A 72 -0.59 9.83 -0.67
CA ILE A 72 0.85 10.02 -0.45
C ILE A 72 1.42 10.99 -1.48
N GLU A 73 1.08 10.85 -2.76
CA GLU A 73 1.55 11.75 -3.81
C GLU A 73 1.06 13.19 -3.63
N GLU A 74 -0.20 13.38 -3.25
CA GLU A 74 -0.79 14.69 -2.97
C GLU A 74 -0.05 15.38 -1.80
N GLU A 75 0.11 14.69 -0.68
CA GLU A 75 0.81 15.21 0.50
C GLU A 75 2.31 15.46 0.21
N ALA A 76 2.96 14.58 -0.55
CA ALA A 76 4.36 14.75 -0.96
C ALA A 76 4.55 15.99 -1.87
N ASN A 77 3.61 16.25 -2.78
CA ASN A 77 3.63 17.46 -3.61
C ASN A 77 3.37 18.73 -2.77
N ILE A 78 2.46 18.68 -1.81
CA ILE A 78 2.24 19.79 -0.87
C ILE A 78 3.54 20.09 -0.11
N LEU A 79 4.29 19.06 0.34
CA LEU A 79 5.60 19.23 0.98
C LEU A 79 6.69 19.82 0.08
N LYS A 80 6.57 19.64 -1.24
CA LYS A 80 7.46 20.25 -2.22
C LYS A 80 7.28 21.77 -2.24
N ASP A 81 6.03 22.21 -2.18
CA ASP A 81 5.63 23.62 -2.30
C ASP A 81 5.69 24.37 -0.96
N ASN A 82 5.73 23.65 0.17
CA ASN A 82 5.75 24.24 1.51
C ASN A 82 7.14 24.73 1.93
N VAL A 83 7.48 25.96 1.53
CA VAL A 83 8.75 26.62 1.86
C VAL A 83 8.86 27.01 3.35
N GLY A 84 7.74 27.04 4.09
CA GLY A 84 7.68 27.47 5.50
C GLY A 84 7.85 26.37 6.56
N MET A 85 7.95 25.10 6.16
CA MET A 85 8.13 23.98 7.09
C MET A 85 9.60 23.88 7.52
N ASN A 86 9.86 23.70 8.82
CA ASN A 86 11.22 23.46 9.27
C ASN A 86 11.72 22.10 8.76
N LYS A 87 13.05 21.95 8.63
CA LYS A 87 13.66 20.74 8.05
C LYS A 87 13.34 19.46 8.83
N VAL A 88 13.25 19.55 10.16
CA VAL A 88 13.02 18.39 11.04
C VAL A 88 11.62 17.81 10.83
N ASP A 89 10.60 18.67 10.73
CA ASP A 89 9.22 18.25 10.47
C ASP A 89 9.07 17.67 9.06
N LYS A 90 9.80 18.20 8.08
CA LYS A 90 9.81 17.68 6.71
C LYS A 90 10.43 16.29 6.63
N ASP A 91 11.62 16.11 7.23
CA ASP A 91 12.32 14.83 7.22
C ASP A 91 11.50 13.76 7.98
N GLN A 92 10.85 14.14 9.09
CA GLN A 92 9.97 13.25 9.84
C GLN A 92 8.73 12.84 9.02
N LEU A 93 8.10 13.77 8.31
CA LEU A 93 6.90 13.46 7.53
C LEU A 93 7.21 12.58 6.31
N LEU A 94 8.37 12.78 5.65
CA LEU A 94 8.83 11.90 4.58
C LEU A 94 9.11 10.48 5.11
N LYS A 95 9.72 10.37 6.29
CA LYS A 95 9.91 9.09 6.96
C LYS A 95 8.56 8.43 7.30
N ASP A 96 7.61 9.18 7.83
CA ASP A 96 6.28 8.66 8.16
C ASP A 96 5.56 8.14 6.90
N MET A 97 5.62 8.86 5.78
CA MET A 97 5.08 8.40 4.49
C MET A 97 5.70 7.08 4.03
N TYR A 98 7.03 6.96 4.17
CA TYR A 98 7.73 5.72 3.84
C TYR A 98 7.30 4.56 4.75
N ASP A 99 7.26 4.79 6.07
CA ASP A 99 6.86 3.78 7.04
C ASP A 99 5.41 3.33 6.81
N LEU A 100 4.50 4.25 6.45
CA LEU A 100 3.12 3.92 6.07
C LEU A 100 3.05 3.08 4.80
N MET A 101 3.83 3.41 3.77
CA MET A 101 3.92 2.58 2.55
C MET A 101 4.46 1.18 2.84
N LEU A 102 5.47 1.07 3.71
CA LEU A 102 6.06 -0.20 4.11
C LEU A 102 5.08 -1.05 4.93
N ASN A 103 4.34 -0.43 5.86
CA ASN A 103 3.30 -1.08 6.66
C ASN A 103 2.17 -1.60 5.77
N ALA A 104 1.66 -0.75 4.86
CA ALA A 104 0.63 -1.16 3.89
C ALA A 104 1.12 -2.32 3.02
N ALA A 105 2.36 -2.28 2.53
CA ALA A 105 2.97 -3.36 1.75
C ALA A 105 3.07 -4.68 2.56
N GLY A 106 3.36 -4.60 3.85
CA GLY A 106 3.35 -5.76 4.75
C GLY A 106 1.96 -6.38 4.87
N SER A 107 0.93 -5.58 5.11
CA SER A 107 -0.46 -6.04 5.16
C SER A 107 -0.88 -6.68 3.83
N LEU A 108 -0.56 -6.05 2.70
CA LEU A 108 -0.86 -6.57 1.36
C LEU A 108 -0.21 -7.94 1.12
N GLN A 109 1.01 -8.14 1.61
CA GLN A 109 1.71 -9.40 1.47
C GLN A 109 1.02 -10.54 2.24
N LYS A 110 0.44 -10.26 3.42
CA LYS A 110 -0.35 -11.24 4.20
C LYS A 110 -1.60 -11.72 3.46
N LEU A 111 -2.22 -10.86 2.65
CA LEU A 111 -3.36 -11.25 1.81
C LEU A 111 -2.91 -12.09 0.58
N GLY A 112 -1.60 -12.23 0.35
CA GLY A 112 -1.06 -12.94 -0.81
C GLY A 112 -0.84 -12.06 -2.04
N LEU A 113 -0.63 -10.75 -1.85
CA LEU A 113 0.00 -9.89 -2.86
C LEU A 113 1.51 -9.96 -2.67
N GLN A 114 2.18 -10.75 -3.49
CA GLN A 114 3.56 -11.14 -3.21
C GLN A 114 4.60 -10.04 -3.46
N GLU A 115 5.69 -10.13 -2.69
CA GLU A 115 6.89 -9.29 -2.81
C GLU A 115 6.58 -7.78 -2.71
N MET A 116 5.52 -7.38 -2.00
CA MET A 116 5.18 -5.96 -1.85
C MET A 116 6.21 -5.24 -1.01
N ILE A 117 6.59 -5.78 0.15
CA ILE A 117 7.65 -5.21 1.01
C ILE A 117 8.94 -5.05 0.21
N LYS A 118 9.36 -6.11 -0.49
CA LYS A 118 10.56 -6.10 -1.32
C LYS A 118 10.53 -5.02 -2.40
N THR A 119 9.37 -4.75 -3.00
CA THR A 119 9.21 -3.67 -3.97
C THR A 119 9.39 -2.30 -3.33
N VAL A 120 8.86 -2.08 -2.13
CA VAL A 120 9.08 -0.82 -1.37
C VAL A 120 10.56 -0.65 -1.05
N THR A 121 11.20 -1.67 -0.50
CA THR A 121 12.61 -1.59 -0.08
C THR A 121 13.55 -1.42 -1.28
N GLN A 122 13.35 -2.15 -2.38
CA GLN A 122 14.17 -2.01 -3.59
C GLN A 122 13.98 -0.65 -4.27
N ALA A 123 12.79 -0.06 -4.19
CA ALA A 123 12.57 1.29 -4.67
C ALA A 123 13.32 2.31 -3.80
N ALA A 124 13.27 2.13 -2.48
CA ALA A 124 14.00 2.98 -1.52
C ALA A 124 15.53 2.88 -1.64
N GLU A 125 16.07 1.72 -2.02
CA GLU A 125 17.49 1.55 -2.33
C GLU A 125 17.94 2.34 -3.57
N LYS A 126 17.06 2.49 -4.56
CA LYS A 126 17.34 3.24 -5.79
C LYS A 126 17.14 4.74 -5.61
N THR A 127 16.11 5.13 -4.85
CA THR A 127 15.79 6.51 -4.54
C THR A 127 15.55 6.68 -3.05
N PRO A 128 16.37 7.46 -2.34
CA PRO A 128 16.24 7.62 -0.90
C PRO A 128 14.84 8.15 -0.52
N PRO A 129 14.15 7.54 0.46
CA PRO A 129 12.86 8.03 0.95
C PRO A 129 12.97 9.32 1.78
N THR A 130 14.15 9.96 1.81
CA THR A 130 14.43 11.21 2.51
C THR A 130 14.14 12.44 1.64
N THR A 131 13.64 12.25 0.42
CA THR A 131 13.24 13.35 -0.47
C THR A 131 11.82 13.14 -0.98
N VAL A 132 11.12 14.22 -1.29
CA VAL A 132 9.80 14.18 -1.92
C VAL A 132 9.83 13.35 -3.21
N GLU A 133 10.84 13.55 -4.05
CA GLU A 133 10.99 12.81 -5.31
C GLU A 133 11.19 11.30 -5.06
N GLY A 134 11.93 10.93 -4.00
CA GLY A 134 12.08 9.54 -3.59
C GLY A 134 10.76 8.93 -3.16
N ILE A 135 9.98 9.63 -2.33
CA ILE A 135 8.64 9.19 -1.91
C ILE A 135 7.72 9.00 -3.11
N LEU A 136 7.68 9.96 -4.03
CA LEU A 136 6.88 9.87 -5.25
C LEU A 136 7.29 8.68 -6.13
N MET A 137 8.59 8.44 -6.32
CA MET A 137 9.06 7.32 -7.13
C MET A 137 8.73 5.97 -6.48
N ILE A 138 8.88 5.86 -5.15
CA ILE A 138 8.49 4.67 -4.40
C ILE A 138 6.98 4.43 -4.56
N ALA A 139 6.15 5.45 -4.36
CA ALA A 139 4.69 5.34 -4.48
C ALA A 139 4.27 4.86 -5.88
N ASN A 140 4.82 5.46 -6.94
CA ASN A 140 4.58 5.06 -8.32
C ASN A 140 4.99 3.61 -8.60
N THR A 141 6.16 3.20 -8.09
CA THR A 141 6.64 1.82 -8.25
C THR A 141 5.70 0.79 -7.61
N ILE A 142 5.16 1.12 -6.43
CA ILE A 142 4.17 0.27 -5.75
C ILE A 142 2.86 0.24 -6.56
N GLU A 143 2.39 1.39 -7.04
CA GLU A 143 1.16 1.51 -7.83
C GLU A 143 1.23 0.66 -9.11
N ASP A 144 2.33 0.74 -9.86
CA ASP A 144 2.54 -0.05 -11.07
C ASP A 144 2.51 -1.55 -10.79
N LYS A 145 3.10 -1.98 -9.67
CA LYS A 145 3.05 -3.38 -9.25
C LYS A 145 1.62 -3.81 -8.89
N LEU A 146 0.89 -2.98 -8.14
CA LEU A 146 -0.50 -3.25 -7.77
C LEU A 146 -1.40 -3.35 -9.00
N LYS A 147 -1.24 -2.45 -10.00
CA LYS A 147 -1.95 -2.52 -11.29
C LYS A 147 -1.65 -3.81 -12.05
N LYS A 148 -0.38 -4.24 -12.10
CA LYS A 148 0.01 -5.52 -12.72
C LYS A 148 -0.63 -6.72 -12.02
N ILE A 149 -0.67 -6.71 -10.68
CA ILE A 149 -1.34 -7.77 -9.91
C ILE A 149 -2.85 -7.75 -10.19
N LYS A 150 -3.49 -6.58 -10.15
CA LYS A 150 -4.92 -6.42 -10.48
C LYS A 150 -5.25 -6.97 -11.85
N GLY A 151 -4.48 -6.62 -12.88
CA GLY A 151 -4.68 -7.13 -14.24
C GLY A 151 -4.64 -8.67 -14.30
N LYS A 152 -3.67 -9.32 -13.63
CA LYS A 152 -3.64 -10.79 -13.50
C LYS A 152 -4.87 -11.34 -12.77
N GLN A 153 -5.28 -10.66 -11.70
CA GLN A 153 -6.50 -10.97 -10.95
C GLN A 153 -7.79 -10.62 -11.67
N GLU A 154 -7.79 -9.96 -12.83
CA GLU A 154 -8.99 -9.77 -13.66
C GLU A 154 -8.98 -10.74 -14.85
N THR A 155 -7.80 -11.04 -15.41
CA THR A 155 -7.66 -11.91 -16.59
C THR A 155 -7.96 -13.38 -16.28
N ASN A 156 -7.59 -13.87 -15.08
CA ASN A 156 -7.93 -15.22 -14.61
C ASN A 156 -9.45 -15.45 -14.36
N LYS A 157 -10.33 -14.48 -14.71
CA LYS A 157 -11.79 -14.52 -14.42
C LYS A 157 -12.53 -15.19 -15.58
N LYS A 158 -11.84 -15.34 -16.71
CA LYS A 158 -12.26 -16.10 -17.87
C LYS A 158 -11.88 -17.57 -17.72
#